data_AF-A0A522X7Z6-F1
#
_entry.id   AF-A0A522X7Z6-F1
#
_cell.length_a   1.000
_cell.length_b   1.000
_cell.length_c   1.000
_cell.angle_alpha   90.00
_cell.angle_beta   90.00
_cell.angle_gamma   90.00
#
_symmetry.space_group_name_H-M   'P 1'
#
loop_
_entity.id
_entity.type
_entity.pdbx_description
1 polymer ?
#
loop_
_entity_poly.entity_id
_entity_poly.type
_entity_poly.pdbx_seq_one_letter_code
_entity_poly.pdbx_strand_id
1 'polypeptide(L)'
;LASGPVFGGLSDRIGRGKGMMIVFSFQASAYLLVALPLPEPFLYASIGLFGLALWAIPSIMAAAVGDYLGPEQAASAFGTITVAFAIGQIIGPALAGRMADAWGSFSGSFAMATVIAAAAIVGAAFLPAPRKH
;
A
#
# COMPACT_ATOMS: atom_id res chain seq x y z
N LEU A 1 -10.25 -0.60 9.86
CA LEU A 1 -10.94 0.56 10.46
C LEU A 1 -10.03 1.34 11.43
N ALA A 2 -9.36 0.70 12.40
CA ALA A 2 -8.48 1.41 13.34
C ALA A 2 -7.13 1.89 12.76
N SER A 3 -6.61 1.25 11.70
CA SER A 3 -5.29 1.60 11.15
C SER A 3 -5.25 2.92 10.39
N GLY A 4 -6.34 3.32 9.74
CA GLY A 4 -6.45 4.60 9.03
C GLY A 4 -6.15 5.80 9.93
N PRO A 5 -6.89 5.98 11.04
CA PRO A 5 -6.64 7.08 11.98
C PRO A 5 -5.26 7.02 12.65
N VAL A 6 -4.77 5.83 13.02
CA VAL A 6 -3.48 5.67 13.72
C VAL A 6 -2.31 6.04 12.81
N PHE A 7 -2.27 5.47 11.60
CA PHE A 7 -1.19 5.77 10.65
C PHE A 7 -1.37 7.13 9.97
N GLY A 8 -2.62 7.60 9.80
CA GLY A 8 -2.92 8.96 9.34
C GLY A 8 -2.38 10.02 10.29
N GLY A 9 -2.70 9.92 11.58
CA GLY A 9 -2.19 10.85 12.60
C GLY A 9 -0.67 10.73 12.84
N LEU A 10 -0.11 9.51 12.70
CA LEU A 10 1.34 9.34 12.72
C LEU A 10 2.00 10.00 11.51
N SER A 11 1.43 9.81 10.31
CA SER A 11 1.86 10.41 9.06
C SER A 11 1.79 11.94 9.09
N ASP A 12 0.83 12.53 9.79
CA ASP A 12 0.75 13.98 9.99
C ASP A 12 1.98 14.53 10.73
N ARG A 13 2.52 13.76 11.68
CA ARG A 13 3.67 14.18 12.50
C ARG A 13 5.02 13.92 11.83
N ILE A 14 5.17 12.80 11.13
CA ILE A 14 6.44 12.39 10.52
C ILE A 14 6.59 12.83 9.05
N GLY A 15 5.49 13.24 8.42
CA GLY A 15 5.40 13.62 7.01
C GLY A 15 4.70 12.55 6.16
N ARG A 16 3.87 13.01 5.21
CA ARG A 16 3.04 12.18 4.32
C ARG A 16 3.82 11.08 3.60
N GLY A 17 4.95 11.43 3.00
CA GLY A 17 5.84 10.47 2.31
C GLY A 17 6.33 9.36 3.23
N LYS A 18 6.81 9.71 4.44
CA LYS A 18 7.30 8.72 5.41
C LYS A 18 6.17 7.83 5.94
N GLY A 19 4.97 8.38 6.14
CA GLY A 19 3.79 7.60 6.50
C GLY A 19 3.48 6.53 5.46
N MET A 20 3.45 6.90 4.18
CA MET A 20 3.26 5.95 3.07
C MET A 20 4.37 4.89 3.01
N MET A 21 5.64 5.29 3.16
CA MET A 21 6.77 4.35 3.17
C MET A 21 6.62 3.28 4.26
N ILE A 22 6.22 3.67 5.47
CA ILE A 22 6.01 2.73 6.59
C ILE A 22 4.91 1.73 6.24
N VAL A 23 3.77 2.21 5.73
CA VAL A 23 2.63 1.35 5.38
C VAL A 23 2.99 0.39 4.24
N PHE A 24 3.66 0.86 3.20
CA PHE A 24 4.15 -0.01 2.12
C PHE A 24 5.20 -1.00 2.60
N SER A 25 6.02 -0.66 3.61
CA SER A 25 6.97 -1.59 4.23
C SER A 25 6.27 -2.71 4.98
N PHE A 26 5.20 -2.41 5.73
CA PHE A 26 4.34 -3.42 6.35
C PHE A 26 3.72 -4.35 5.30
N GLN A 27 3.26 -3.78 4.19
CA GLN A 27 2.63 -4.53 3.10
C GLN A 27 3.64 -5.43 2.36
N ALA A 28 4.82 -4.91 2.04
CA ALA A 28 5.91 -5.67 1.42
C ALA A 28 6.35 -6.84 2.31
N SER A 29 6.47 -6.60 3.62
CA SER A 29 6.80 -7.64 4.61
C SER A 29 5.70 -8.70 4.69
N ALA A 30 4.43 -8.30 4.73
CA ALA A 30 3.30 -9.24 4.73
C ALA A 30 3.31 -10.14 3.49
N TYR A 31 3.51 -9.56 2.31
CA TYR A 31 3.58 -10.33 1.06
C TYR A 31 4.81 -11.24 1.01
N LEU A 32 5.97 -10.78 1.50
CA LEU A 32 7.19 -11.57 1.52
C LEU A 32 7.04 -12.81 2.40
N LEU A 33 6.38 -12.67 3.56
CA LEU A 33 6.11 -13.78 4.47
C LEU A 33 5.25 -14.88 3.83
N VAL A 34 4.33 -14.52 2.92
CA VAL A 34 3.49 -15.49 2.19
C VAL A 34 4.22 -16.04 0.96
N ALA A 35 5.09 -15.25 0.34
CA ALA A 35 5.88 -15.68 -0.80
C ALA A 35 6.89 -16.78 -0.42
N LEU A 36 7.44 -16.72 0.79
CA LEU A 36 8.39 -17.71 1.28
C LEU A 36 7.68 -18.98 1.77
N PRO A 37 8.27 -20.18 1.57
CA PRO A 37 7.71 -21.44 2.03
C PRO A 37 7.91 -21.59 3.56
N LEU A 38 7.24 -20.74 4.34
CA LEU A 38 7.34 -20.67 5.79
C LEU A 38 6.21 -21.45 6.50
N PRO A 39 6.41 -21.85 7.77
CA PRO A 39 5.37 -22.49 8.58
C PRO A 39 4.14 -21.61 8.80
N GLU A 40 2.97 -22.23 9.08
CA GLU A 40 1.67 -21.56 9.29
C GLU A 40 1.69 -20.32 10.22
N PRO A 41 2.44 -20.28 11.35
CA PRO A 41 2.54 -19.09 12.19
C PRO A 41 2.90 -17.79 11.43
N PHE A 42 3.70 -17.89 10.36
CA PHE A 42 4.08 -16.73 9.55
C PHE A 42 2.94 -16.22 8.66
N LEU A 43 1.98 -17.07 8.30
CA LEU A 43 0.76 -16.64 7.61
C LEU A 43 -0.10 -15.78 8.53
N TYR A 44 -0.26 -16.18 9.80
CA TYR A 44 -0.98 -15.35 10.78
C TYR A 44 -0.29 -14.00 11.02
N ALA A 45 1.05 -14.00 11.09
CA ALA A 45 1.81 -12.76 11.17
C ALA A 45 1.59 -11.87 9.92
N SER A 46 1.61 -12.45 8.72
CA SER A 46 1.30 -11.74 7.48
C SER A 46 -0.11 -11.14 7.48
N ILE A 47 -1.13 -11.90 7.89
CA ILE A 47 -2.51 -11.42 8.00
C ILE A 47 -2.61 -10.23 8.96
N GLY A 48 -1.92 -10.30 10.10
CA GLY A 48 -1.83 -9.20 11.06
C GLY A 48 -1.21 -7.94 10.44
N LEU A 49 -0.03 -8.07 9.83
CA LEU A 49 0.67 -6.95 9.17
C LEU A 49 -0.17 -6.34 8.05
N PHE A 50 -0.79 -7.18 7.22
CA PHE A 50 -1.64 -6.76 6.11
C PHE A 50 -2.88 -6.01 6.61
N GLY A 51 -3.55 -6.54 7.65
CA GLY A 51 -4.71 -5.89 8.27
C GLY A 51 -4.39 -4.53 8.88
N LEU A 52 -3.19 -4.38 9.44
CA LEU A 52 -2.69 -3.09 9.94
C LEU A 52 -2.41 -2.10 8.80
N ALA A 53 -1.95 -2.54 7.64
CA ALA A 53 -1.66 -1.65 6.51
C ALA A 53 -2.88 -1.26 5.68
N LEU A 54 -3.90 -2.14 5.59
CA LEU A 54 -4.97 -2.09 4.60
C LEU A 54 -5.68 -0.72 4.48
N TRP A 55 -6.04 -0.13 5.63
CA TRP A 55 -6.83 1.11 5.67
C TRP A 55 -5.97 2.37 5.85
N ALA A 56 -4.65 2.21 6.02
CA ALA A 56 -3.75 3.34 6.19
C ALA A 56 -3.48 4.06 4.86
N ILE A 57 -3.37 3.32 3.74
CA ILE A 57 -3.01 3.90 2.43
C ILE A 57 -4.07 4.90 1.93
N PRO A 58 -5.37 4.56 1.82
CA PRO A 58 -6.35 5.51 1.30
C PRO A 58 -6.51 6.73 2.23
N SER A 59 -6.37 6.51 3.54
CA SER A 59 -6.46 7.58 4.55
C SER A 59 -5.30 8.57 4.43
N ILE A 60 -4.06 8.09 4.33
CA ILE A 60 -2.88 8.96 4.14
C ILE A 60 -2.94 9.63 2.76
N MET A 61 -3.38 8.92 1.73
CA MET A 61 -3.51 9.48 0.38
C MET A 61 -4.53 10.60 0.31
N ALA A 62 -5.73 10.42 0.88
CA ALA A 62 -6.76 11.46 0.92
C ALA A 62 -6.24 12.73 1.59
N ALA A 63 -5.53 12.57 2.70
CA ALA A 63 -4.98 13.68 3.45
C ALA A 63 -3.77 14.32 2.72
N ALA A 64 -2.90 13.53 2.08
CA ALA A 64 -1.81 14.04 1.26
C ALA A 64 -2.31 14.86 0.07
N VAL A 65 -3.33 14.38 -0.64
CA VAL A 65 -3.94 15.09 -1.77
C VAL A 65 -4.48 16.46 -1.35
N GLY A 66 -5.15 16.53 -0.19
CA GLY A 66 -5.59 17.80 0.39
C GLY A 66 -4.42 18.74 0.70
N ASP A 67 -3.34 18.22 1.29
CA ASP A 67 -2.17 19.01 1.66
C ASP A 67 -1.36 19.53 0.44
N TYR A 68 -1.25 18.76 -0.66
CA TYR A 68 -0.44 19.15 -1.82
C TYR A 68 -1.21 20.00 -2.86
N LEU A 69 -2.49 19.70 -3.08
CA LEU A 69 -3.26 20.27 -4.19
C LEU A 69 -4.35 21.24 -3.73
N GLY A 70 -4.57 21.34 -2.41
CA GLY A 70 -5.62 22.14 -1.83
C GLY A 70 -7.01 21.52 -2.02
N PRO A 71 -8.03 22.03 -1.27
CA PRO A 71 -9.36 21.44 -1.24
C PRO A 71 -10.10 21.50 -2.58
N GLU A 72 -9.84 22.50 -3.43
CA GLU A 72 -10.49 22.65 -4.74
C GLU A 72 -10.13 21.53 -5.73
N GLN A 73 -8.87 21.07 -5.72
CA GLN A 73 -8.41 20.01 -6.62
C GLN A 73 -8.44 18.62 -5.98
N ALA A 74 -8.66 18.54 -4.67
CA ALA A 74 -8.59 17.29 -3.92
C ALA A 74 -9.55 16.22 -4.45
N ALA A 75 -10.79 16.60 -4.77
CA ALA A 75 -11.79 15.67 -5.29
C ALA A 75 -11.40 15.09 -6.66
N SER A 76 -10.87 15.93 -7.56
CA SER A 76 -10.42 15.51 -8.88
C SER A 76 -9.22 14.56 -8.80
N ALA A 77 -8.20 14.94 -8.02
CA ALA A 77 -7.02 14.12 -7.83
C ALA A 77 -7.32 12.79 -7.14
N PHE A 78 -8.20 12.79 -6.13
CA PHE A 78 -8.64 11.57 -5.48
C PHE A 78 -9.45 10.67 -6.42
N GLY A 79 -10.23 11.27 -7.32
CA GLY A 79 -10.90 10.55 -8.42
C GLY A 79 -9.90 9.83 -9.34
N THR A 80 -8.83 10.52 -9.78
CA THR A 80 -7.76 9.92 -10.58
C THR A 80 -7.09 8.75 -9.85
N ILE A 81 -6.78 8.92 -8.56
CA ILE A 81 -6.21 7.85 -7.73
C ILE A 81 -7.16 6.66 -7.66
N THR A 82 -8.46 6.91 -7.46
CA THR A 82 -9.47 5.85 -7.38
C THR A 82 -9.57 5.05 -8.67
N VAL A 83 -9.49 5.71 -9.84
CA VAL A 83 -9.44 5.03 -11.14
C VAL A 83 -8.20 4.15 -11.25
N ALA A 84 -7.03 4.64 -10.83
CA ALA A 84 -5.81 3.83 -10.81
C ALA A 84 -5.93 2.61 -9.90
N PHE A 85 -6.54 2.75 -8.71
CA PHE A 85 -6.86 1.64 -7.82
C PHE A 85 -7.78 0.61 -8.48
N ALA A 86 -8.84 1.07 -9.16
CA ALA A 86 -9.77 0.19 -9.84
C ALA A 86 -9.09 -0.63 -10.95
N ILE A 87 -8.23 0.00 -11.76
CA ILE A 87 -7.43 -0.69 -12.78
C ILE A 87 -6.53 -1.75 -12.13
N GLY A 88 -5.85 -1.40 -11.03
CA GLY A 88 -5.03 -2.34 -10.27
C GLY A 88 -5.81 -3.52 -9.72
N GLN A 89 -7.03 -3.29 -9.22
CA GLN A 89 -7.93 -4.34 -8.72
C GLN A 89 -8.48 -5.25 -9.81
N ILE A 90 -8.60 -4.77 -11.05
CA ILE A 90 -9.01 -5.59 -12.20
C ILE A 90 -7.84 -6.46 -12.67
N ILE A 91 -6.66 -5.85 -12.85
CA ILE A 91 -5.49 -6.53 -13.42
C ILE A 91 -4.83 -7.46 -12.41
N GLY A 92 -4.77 -7.06 -11.14
CA GLY A 92 -4.04 -7.75 -10.07
C GLY A 92 -4.45 -9.22 -9.90
N PRO A 93 -5.74 -9.53 -9.63
CA PRO A 93 -6.20 -10.91 -9.48
C PRO A 93 -6.02 -11.75 -10.74
N ALA A 94 -6.22 -11.17 -11.93
CA ALA A 94 -6.04 -11.87 -13.20
C ALA A 94 -4.58 -12.28 -13.42
N LEU A 95 -3.64 -11.38 -13.13
CA LEU A 95 -2.20 -11.68 -13.23
C LEU A 95 -1.76 -12.66 -12.14
N ALA A 96 -2.22 -12.46 -10.90
CA ALA A 96 -1.90 -13.35 -9.78
C ALA A 96 -2.43 -14.78 -9.99
N GLY A 97 -3.63 -14.93 -10.56
CA GLY A 97 -4.21 -16.22 -10.92
C GLY A 97 -3.41 -16.92 -12.01
N ARG A 98 -3.08 -16.21 -13.10
CA ARG A 98 -2.25 -16.79 -14.18
C ARG A 98 -0.86 -17.24 -13.71
N MET A 99 -0.23 -16.49 -12.82
CA MET A 99 1.03 -16.88 -12.21
C MET A 99 0.86 -18.12 -11.31
N ALA A 100 -0.23 -18.19 -10.56
CA ALA A 100 -0.53 -19.36 -9.72
C ALA A 100 -0.78 -20.62 -10.56
N ASP A 101 -1.49 -20.50 -11.69
CA ASP A 101 -1.72 -21.60 -12.63
C ASP A 101 -0.41 -22.10 -13.26
N ALA A 102 0.49 -21.19 -13.61
CA ALA A 102 1.76 -21.54 -14.25
C ALA A 102 2.76 -22.20 -13.28
N TRP A 103 2.80 -21.76 -12.02
CA TRP A 103 3.80 -22.21 -11.02
C TRP A 103 3.22 -23.18 -9.98
N GLY A 104 1.94 -23.51 -10.08
CA GLY A 104 1.22 -24.40 -9.16
C GLY A 104 1.07 -23.84 -7.74
N SER A 105 1.42 -22.58 -7.49
CA SER A 105 1.35 -21.94 -6.17
C SER A 105 1.26 -20.42 -6.28
N PHE A 106 0.68 -19.77 -5.25
CA PHE A 106 0.59 -18.31 -5.20
C PHE A 106 1.90 -17.61 -4.79
N SER A 107 2.94 -18.35 -4.40
CA SER A 107 4.20 -17.77 -3.92
C SER A 107 4.84 -16.80 -4.93
N GLY A 108 4.76 -17.11 -6.23
CA GLY A 108 5.23 -16.21 -7.29
C GLY A 108 4.44 -14.91 -7.37
N SER A 109 3.12 -14.99 -7.23
CA SER A 109 2.22 -13.83 -7.24
C SER A 109 2.47 -12.92 -6.03
N PHE A 110 2.69 -13.50 -4.85
CA PHE A 110 3.06 -12.74 -3.65
C PHE A 110 4.46 -12.13 -3.75
N ALA A 111 5.44 -12.83 -4.36
CA ALA A 111 6.76 -12.25 -4.61
C ALA A 111 6.69 -11.03 -5.54
N MET A 112 5.89 -11.10 -6.61
CA MET A 112 5.62 -9.95 -7.48
C MET A 112 4.98 -8.80 -6.70
N ALA A 113 3.99 -9.08 -5.85
CA ALA A 113 3.37 -8.08 -5.00
C ALA A 113 4.37 -7.42 -4.04
N THR A 114 5.33 -8.17 -3.48
CA THR A 114 6.43 -7.62 -2.67
C THR A 114 7.28 -6.65 -3.48
N VAL A 115 7.63 -6.97 -4.73
CA VAL A 115 8.43 -6.08 -5.60
C VAL A 115 7.66 -4.80 -5.92
N ILE A 116 6.37 -4.89 -6.24
CA ILE A 116 5.52 -3.72 -6.51
C ILE A 116 5.42 -2.84 -5.25
N ALA A 117 5.22 -3.44 -4.08
CA ALA A 117 5.19 -2.71 -2.81
C ALA A 117 6.54 -2.03 -2.51
N ALA A 118 7.66 -2.69 -2.79
CA ALA A 118 8.99 -2.10 -2.66
C ALA A 118 9.21 -0.90 -3.60
N ALA A 119 8.74 -1.00 -4.85
CA ALA A 119 8.76 0.12 -5.79
C ALA A 119 7.90 1.30 -5.29
N ALA A 120 6.77 1.03 -4.65
CA ALA A 120 5.94 2.06 -4.03
C ALA A 120 6.63 2.75 -2.85
N ILE A 121 7.44 2.03 -2.05
CA ILE A 121 8.28 2.63 -0.99
C ILE A 121 9.26 3.62 -1.61
N VAL A 122 9.94 3.23 -2.69
CA VAL A 122 10.89 4.08 -3.42
C VAL A 122 10.18 5.32 -3.99
N GLY A 123 9.02 5.13 -4.63
CA GLY A 123 8.20 6.25 -5.12
C GLY A 123 7.78 7.20 -4.01
N ALA A 124 7.38 6.67 -2.85
CA ALA A 124 7.00 7.47 -1.69
C ALA A 124 8.18 8.25 -1.09
N ALA A 125 9.42 7.76 -1.23
CA ALA A 125 10.62 8.47 -0.82
C ALA A 125 10.92 9.71 -1.69
N PHE A 126 10.44 9.73 -2.93
CA PHE A 126 10.57 10.88 -3.84
C PHE A 126 9.44 11.92 -3.67
N LEU A 127 8.47 11.68 -2.79
CA LEU A 127 7.43 12.67 -2.52
C LEU A 127 8.05 13.90 -1.82
N PRO A 128 7.82 15.12 -2.35
CA PRO A 128 8.31 16.34 -1.73
C PRO A 128 7.74 16.50 -0.31
N ALA A 129 8.42 17.20 0.59
CA ALA A 129 7.83 17.48 1.89
C ALA A 129 6.56 18.34 1.70
N PRO A 130 5.43 18.04 2.39
CA PRO A 130 4.23 18.88 2.29
C PRO A 130 4.55 20.30 2.75
N ARG A 131 4.15 21.30 1.97
CA ARG A 131 4.26 22.71 2.39
C ARG A 131 3.30 22.91 3.56
N LYS A 132 3.82 23.11 4.77
CA LYS A 132 3.04 23.60 5.90
C LYS A 132 2.56 25.02 5.54
N HIS A 133 1.27 25.16 5.28
CA HIS A 133 0.61 26.46 5.29
C HIS A 133 0.24 26.83 6.73
#